data_AF-A0A199XTH7-F1
#
_entry.id   AF-A0A199XTH7-F1
#
_cell.length_a   1.000
_cell.length_b   1.000
_cell.length_c   1.000
_cell.angle_alpha   90.00
_cell.angle_beta   90.00
_cell.angle_gamma   90.00
#
_symmetry.space_group_name_H-M   'P 1'
#
loop_
_entity.id
_entity.type
_entity.pdbx_description
1 polymer ?
#
loop_
_entity_poly.entity_id
_entity_poly.type
_entity_poly.pdbx_seq_one_letter_code
_entity_poly.pdbx_strand_id
1 'polypeptide(L)'
;MISSFTCPGSSVGTLLPGVAASGVTQIISANVDAVGSYSLSTNTVNGVTFTGSDTFSSTGNSQSITLTATGIPLASGTFTYTLNACSFTITVGCPGIITGRLVDTPIGAVKTFSINAPVAGNLILFSNQMAYNDDKIKSIFSQMFLDGAPTTFSENGIPGHSVENRYQSIPNYTTVPVTAGNHTVTIKANADVLGLSGHTIEYMFVPDCLPSANKITSGKIIGTDYTSQFSALSNPLPAFNLTFTNPGKLILLPTLCFASRAYPSSPGFSQASYTYDIMVNNTKVGNALQSYANRESRWQMLPGLAVADIPAGNSAVNLVPLAGSGSTLFNDPNDRVLSARLNWIYVPATATVTTGILSAAEGQLAASTSSQSFTLIAPSKGKFVLLGQASLWQNSVAAGLEYKVKNGLTDLAVVNLNTWHPEGVWQTLPFATELSVAGAGPVTIDYVPTPGKFISFGQCKLLWIFIAE
;
A
#
# COMPACT_ATOMS: atom_id res chain seq x y z
N MET A 1 34.77 28.33 37.99
CA MET A 1 35.33 27.65 36.82
C MET A 1 35.14 26.16 36.98
N ILE A 2 34.89 25.45 35.87
CA ILE A 2 34.75 23.99 35.84
C ILE A 2 36.14 23.37 35.76
N SER A 3 36.47 22.43 36.64
CA SER A 3 37.77 21.73 36.67
C SER A 3 37.74 20.38 35.95
N SER A 4 36.60 19.70 35.95
CA SER A 4 36.39 18.45 35.19
C SER A 4 34.91 18.15 34.95
N PHE A 5 34.64 17.28 33.99
CA PHE A 5 33.32 16.71 33.71
C PHE A 5 33.27 15.23 34.05
N THR A 6 32.12 14.74 34.47
CA THR A 6 31.82 13.32 34.72
C THR A 6 30.64 12.89 33.85
N CYS A 7 30.85 11.87 33.03
CA CYS A 7 29.90 11.39 32.02
C CYS A 7 29.95 9.85 31.89
N PRO A 8 28.87 9.17 31.48
CA PRO A 8 27.56 9.72 31.09
C PRO A 8 26.64 9.98 32.31
N GLY A 9 25.70 10.91 32.17
CA GLY A 9 24.54 11.01 33.06
C GLY A 9 23.27 10.50 32.39
N SER A 10 22.08 10.92 32.86
CA SER A 10 20.79 10.47 32.31
C SER A 10 20.37 11.27 31.07
N SER A 11 19.68 10.59 30.14
CA SER A 11 19.05 11.20 28.96
C SER A 11 17.53 11.14 29.05
N VAL A 12 16.84 12.16 28.57
CA VAL A 12 15.36 12.22 28.48
C VAL A 12 14.95 12.54 27.04
N GLY A 13 13.83 11.97 26.61
CA GLY A 13 13.27 12.18 25.27
C GLY A 13 13.76 11.15 24.24
N THR A 14 13.29 11.28 23.01
CA THR A 14 13.67 10.40 21.89
C THR A 14 13.94 11.25 20.67
N LEU A 15 15.04 10.95 19.98
CA LEU A 15 15.34 11.53 18.67
C LEU A 15 14.88 10.58 17.57
N LEU A 16 14.27 11.13 16.52
CA LEU A 16 13.90 10.41 15.32
C LEU A 16 14.48 11.11 14.09
N PRO A 17 14.99 10.37 13.09
CA PRO A 17 15.49 10.93 11.84
C PRO A 17 14.43 11.81 11.16
N GLY A 18 14.85 12.94 10.61
CA GLY A 18 13.97 13.88 9.90
C GLY A 18 13.03 14.70 10.81
N VAL A 19 12.99 14.42 12.12
CA VAL A 19 12.16 15.14 13.09
C VAL A 19 13.04 16.08 13.92
N ALA A 20 12.71 17.37 13.95
CA ALA A 20 13.44 18.32 14.77
C ALA A 20 13.47 17.90 16.24
N ALA A 21 14.67 17.95 16.85
CA ALA A 21 14.85 17.65 18.25
C ALA A 21 13.99 18.59 19.11
N SER A 22 13.11 18.01 19.93
CA SER A 22 12.22 18.76 20.81
C SER A 22 12.07 18.02 22.14
N GLY A 23 12.34 18.71 23.25
CA GLY A 23 12.25 18.13 24.61
C GLY A 23 13.29 17.03 24.92
N VAL A 24 14.34 16.90 24.11
CA VAL A 24 15.42 15.92 24.34
C VAL A 24 16.55 16.57 25.13
N THR A 25 16.93 15.97 26.26
CA THR A 25 18.00 16.49 27.11
C THR A 25 18.97 15.40 27.54
N GLN A 26 20.20 15.81 27.86
CA GLN A 26 21.23 15.00 28.48
C GLN A 26 21.72 15.72 29.74
N ILE A 27 21.69 15.03 30.87
CA ILE A 27 22.28 15.53 32.12
C ILE A 27 23.73 15.03 32.20
N ILE A 28 24.66 15.92 32.52
CA ILE A 28 26.04 15.60 32.86
C ILE A 28 26.39 16.21 34.22
N SER A 29 27.49 15.79 34.83
CA SER A 29 27.98 16.36 36.08
C SER A 29 29.33 17.05 35.89
N ALA A 30 29.57 18.11 36.66
CA ALA A 30 30.82 18.86 36.65
C ALA A 30 31.36 19.10 38.06
N ASN A 31 32.69 19.16 38.20
CA ASN A 31 33.34 19.66 39.40
C ASN A 31 33.60 21.17 39.21
N VAL A 32 33.14 21.97 40.17
CA VAL A 32 33.11 23.43 40.08
C VAL A 32 33.94 24.03 41.20
N ASP A 33 35.08 24.63 40.86
CA ASP A 33 36.04 25.20 41.81
C ASP A 33 35.75 26.68 42.11
N ALA A 34 34.96 27.34 41.27
CA ALA A 34 34.48 28.69 41.51
C ALA A 34 33.10 28.92 40.88
N VAL A 35 32.28 29.73 41.53
CA VAL A 35 31.00 30.20 40.97
C VAL A 35 31.21 30.96 39.65
N GLY A 36 30.20 30.96 38.80
CA GLY A 36 30.27 31.67 37.51
C GLY A 36 29.40 31.04 36.43
N SER A 37 29.22 31.78 35.34
CA SER A 37 28.44 31.34 34.19
C SER A 37 29.20 30.34 33.33
N TYR A 38 28.47 29.41 32.73
CA TYR A 38 28.96 28.48 31.75
C TYR A 38 28.10 28.53 30.48
N SER A 39 28.72 28.21 29.35
CA SER A 39 28.05 27.95 28.08
C SER A 39 28.78 26.79 27.43
N LEU A 40 28.08 25.68 27.25
CA LEU A 40 28.62 24.42 26.78
C LEU A 40 27.90 24.01 25.51
N SER A 41 28.66 23.46 24.56
CA SER A 41 28.16 22.91 23.31
C SER A 41 28.99 21.69 22.96
N THR A 42 28.34 20.59 22.60
CA THR A 42 29.01 19.42 22.05
C THR A 42 29.44 19.66 20.61
N ASN A 43 30.21 18.73 20.04
CA ASN A 43 30.26 18.61 18.58
C ASN A 43 28.85 18.35 17.99
N THR A 44 28.65 18.75 16.74
CA THR A 44 27.46 18.36 15.97
C THR A 44 27.65 16.96 15.42
N VAL A 45 26.79 16.03 15.83
CA VAL A 45 26.82 14.64 15.36
C VAL A 45 25.44 14.29 14.83
N ASN A 46 25.39 13.66 13.66
CA ASN A 46 24.14 13.25 13.03
C ASN A 46 23.12 14.40 12.88
N GLY A 47 23.58 15.64 12.65
CA GLY A 47 22.70 16.81 12.52
C GLY A 47 22.15 17.37 13.83
N VAL A 48 22.59 16.86 14.99
CA VAL A 48 22.15 17.30 16.32
C VAL A 48 23.33 17.87 17.11
N THR A 49 23.06 18.89 17.92
CA THR A 49 24.02 19.48 18.87
C THR A 49 23.34 19.62 20.23
N PHE A 50 24.06 19.28 21.30
CA PHE A 50 23.60 19.47 22.68
C PHE A 50 24.23 20.74 23.26
N THR A 51 23.41 21.63 23.81
CA THR A 51 23.86 22.90 24.39
C THR A 51 23.26 23.14 25.77
N GLY A 52 24.03 23.74 26.68
CA GLY A 52 23.53 24.17 27.98
C GLY A 52 24.26 25.42 28.47
N SER A 53 23.54 26.33 29.10
CA SER A 53 24.11 27.55 29.66
C SER A 53 23.36 27.96 30.93
N ASP A 54 24.10 28.21 32.00
CA ASP A 54 23.55 28.69 33.27
C ASP A 54 24.67 29.29 34.13
N THR A 55 24.41 29.58 35.41
CA THR A 55 25.38 30.06 36.38
C THR A 55 25.43 29.17 37.61
N PHE A 56 26.63 28.69 37.97
CA PHE A 56 26.82 27.99 39.23
C PHE A 56 26.76 28.99 40.38
N SER A 57 25.83 28.78 41.31
CA SER A 57 25.67 29.58 42.54
C SER A 57 26.53 29.07 43.70
N SER A 58 27.13 27.88 43.57
CA SER A 58 28.05 27.31 44.55
C SER A 58 29.14 26.47 43.88
N THR A 59 30.25 26.29 44.59
CA THR A 59 31.28 25.31 44.25
C THR A 59 30.86 23.92 44.68
N GLY A 60 31.50 22.88 44.15
CA GLY A 60 31.28 21.51 44.62
C GLY A 60 31.57 20.47 43.57
N ASN A 61 31.62 19.22 44.03
CA ASN A 61 31.77 18.06 43.17
C ASN A 61 30.40 17.60 42.70
N SER A 62 30.29 17.22 41.42
CA SER A 62 29.06 16.70 40.81
C SER A 62 27.88 17.67 40.71
N GLN A 63 28.13 18.96 40.41
CA GLN A 63 27.07 19.89 40.02
C GLN A 63 26.42 19.45 38.70
N SER A 64 25.10 19.39 38.64
CA SER A 64 24.36 18.90 37.46
C SER A 64 24.23 19.98 36.38
N ILE A 65 24.39 19.58 35.14
CA ILE A 65 24.23 20.42 33.96
C ILE A 65 23.28 19.73 33.00
N THR A 66 22.23 20.43 32.59
CA THR A 66 21.31 19.95 31.56
C THR A 66 21.72 20.51 30.20
N LEU A 67 22.02 19.61 29.27
CA LEU A 67 22.23 19.95 27.87
C LEU A 67 20.96 19.63 27.09
N THR A 68 20.49 20.55 26.25
CA THR A 68 19.31 20.40 25.41
C THR A 68 19.73 20.15 23.97
N ALA A 69 19.13 19.15 23.33
CA ALA A 69 19.37 18.84 21.93
C ALA A 69 18.70 19.87 21.00
N THR A 70 19.40 20.26 19.95
CA THR A 70 18.87 21.07 18.84
C THR A 70 19.32 20.47 17.51
N GLY A 71 18.57 20.73 16.44
CA GLY A 71 18.85 20.21 15.09
C GLY A 71 17.88 19.12 14.64
N ILE A 72 18.18 18.48 13.51
CA ILE A 72 17.36 17.42 12.91
C ILE A 72 18.26 16.19 12.75
N PRO A 73 17.99 15.07 13.44
CA PRO A 73 18.74 13.85 13.26
C PRO A 73 18.68 13.37 11.80
N LEU A 74 19.81 12.93 11.25
CA LEU A 74 19.89 12.51 9.84
C LEU A 74 19.67 11.01 9.65
N ALA A 75 20.13 10.18 10.58
CA ALA A 75 20.04 8.72 10.52
C ALA A 75 19.70 8.11 11.89
N SER A 76 19.10 6.92 11.89
CA SER A 76 18.90 6.12 13.11
C SER A 76 20.19 5.42 13.53
N GLY A 77 20.32 5.12 14.82
CA GLY A 77 21.52 4.48 15.38
C GLY A 77 21.99 5.14 16.68
N THR A 78 23.12 4.67 17.20
CA THR A 78 23.73 5.23 18.42
C THR A 78 24.89 6.15 18.06
N PHE A 79 24.83 7.39 18.52
CA PHE A 79 25.79 8.44 18.19
C PHE A 79 26.49 8.94 19.46
N THR A 80 27.81 9.11 19.39
CA THR A 80 28.63 9.59 20.49
C THR A 80 28.85 11.09 20.36
N TYR A 81 28.46 11.85 21.40
CA TYR A 81 28.66 13.28 21.51
C TYR A 81 29.80 13.54 22.50
N THR A 82 30.66 14.48 22.16
CA THR A 82 31.85 14.83 22.95
C THR A 82 31.78 16.27 23.40
N LEU A 83 32.11 16.50 24.67
CA LEU A 83 32.25 17.79 25.32
C LEU A 83 33.57 17.79 26.10
N ASN A 84 34.62 18.39 25.53
CA ASN A 84 35.98 18.32 26.08
C ASN A 84 36.42 16.86 26.35
N ALA A 85 36.81 16.53 27.58
CA ALA A 85 37.18 15.17 28.01
C ALA A 85 35.99 14.27 28.38
N CYS A 86 34.75 14.75 28.23
CA CYS A 86 33.53 13.98 28.50
C CYS A 86 32.88 13.52 27.18
N SER A 87 32.32 12.31 27.19
CA SER A 87 31.49 11.80 26.09
C SER A 87 30.27 11.05 26.60
N PHE A 88 29.19 11.09 25.83
CA PHE A 88 27.97 10.32 26.08
C PHE A 88 27.35 9.86 24.76
N THR A 89 26.53 8.81 24.81
CA THR A 89 25.86 8.26 23.63
C THR A 89 24.37 8.55 23.66
N ILE A 90 23.80 8.99 22.54
CA ILE A 90 22.35 9.10 22.36
C ILE A 90 21.93 8.15 21.25
N THR A 91 20.89 7.36 21.51
CA THR A 91 20.25 6.52 20.50
C THR A 91 19.16 7.31 19.80
N VAL A 92 19.32 7.46 18.49
CA VAL A 92 18.29 7.96 17.58
C VAL A 92 17.48 6.75 17.13
N GLY A 93 16.19 6.75 17.44
CA GLY A 93 15.28 5.64 17.16
C GLY A 93 15.06 5.40 15.67
N CYS A 94 14.51 4.25 15.33
CA CYS A 94 13.99 4.03 13.99
C CYS A 94 12.58 4.63 13.89
N PRO A 95 12.25 5.39 12.83
CA PRO A 95 10.87 5.79 12.59
C PRO A 95 9.95 4.56 12.53
N GLY A 96 8.69 4.74 12.93
CA GLY A 96 7.65 3.75 12.66
C GLY A 96 7.34 3.63 11.17
N ILE A 97 6.41 2.74 10.82
CA ILE A 97 5.87 2.69 9.45
C ILE A 97 5.08 3.98 9.21
N ILE A 98 5.38 4.67 8.10
CA ILE A 98 4.72 5.92 7.74
C ILE A 98 3.72 5.63 6.64
N THR A 99 2.48 6.07 6.81
CA THR A 99 1.46 6.02 5.76
C THR A 99 1.10 7.42 5.31
N GLY A 100 0.65 7.53 4.07
CA GLY A 100 0.12 8.79 3.57
C GLY A 100 -0.76 8.61 2.35
N ARG A 101 -1.50 9.68 2.07
CA ARG A 101 -2.40 9.79 0.92
C ARG A 101 -2.08 11.05 0.15
N LEU A 102 -1.93 10.89 -1.14
CA LEU A 102 -1.66 11.96 -2.09
C LEU A 102 -2.82 11.98 -3.09
N VAL A 103 -3.49 13.12 -3.19
CA VAL A 103 -4.67 13.30 -4.06
C VAL A 103 -4.33 14.37 -5.08
N ASP A 104 -4.55 14.05 -6.35
CA ASP A 104 -4.46 15.02 -7.44
C ASP A 104 -5.83 15.23 -8.08
N THR A 105 -6.31 16.47 -8.02
CA THR A 105 -7.64 16.89 -8.48
C THR A 105 -7.69 17.44 -9.90
N PRO A 106 -6.64 18.10 -10.47
CA PRO A 106 -6.65 18.57 -11.85
C PRO A 106 -6.54 17.44 -12.89
N ILE A 107 -6.95 17.72 -14.13
CA ILE A 107 -6.72 16.83 -15.28
C ILE A 107 -5.32 17.10 -15.87
N GLY A 108 -4.51 16.09 -16.16
CA GLY A 108 -3.22 16.28 -16.84
C GLY A 108 -2.50 14.99 -17.22
N ALA A 109 -1.61 15.04 -18.23
CA ALA A 109 -0.90 13.85 -18.73
C ALA A 109 0.26 13.37 -17.82
N VAL A 110 0.74 14.22 -16.91
CA VAL A 110 1.82 13.89 -15.96
C VAL A 110 1.44 14.42 -14.58
N LYS A 111 1.43 13.54 -13.58
CA LYS A 111 1.15 13.88 -12.18
C LYS A 111 2.38 13.57 -11.34
N THR A 112 2.73 14.48 -10.44
CA THR A 112 3.96 14.37 -9.64
C THR A 112 3.65 14.62 -8.18
N PHE A 113 4.17 13.75 -7.32
CA PHE A 113 3.99 13.80 -5.88
C PHE A 113 5.34 13.69 -5.17
N SER A 114 5.46 14.33 -4.01
CA SER A 114 6.66 14.28 -3.19
C SER A 114 6.41 13.46 -1.94
N ILE A 115 7.33 12.53 -1.65
CA ILE A 115 7.32 11.70 -0.44
C ILE A 115 8.66 11.89 0.27
N ASN A 116 8.64 12.18 1.56
CA ASN A 116 9.85 12.22 2.37
C ASN A 116 10.06 10.85 3.03
N ALA A 117 11.23 10.25 2.80
CA ALA A 117 11.73 9.07 3.49
C ALA A 117 12.76 9.52 4.53
N PRO A 118 12.46 9.48 5.84
CA PRO A 118 13.39 9.97 6.87
C PRO A 118 14.67 9.14 7.01
N VAL A 119 14.62 7.90 6.54
CA VAL A 119 15.73 6.93 6.49
C VAL A 119 15.62 6.11 5.21
N ALA A 120 16.60 5.28 4.90
CA ALA A 120 16.45 4.28 3.84
C ALA A 120 15.35 3.27 4.20
N GLY A 121 14.63 2.78 3.19
CA GLY A 121 13.52 1.85 3.39
C GLY A 121 12.86 1.44 2.09
N ASN A 122 11.66 0.89 2.20
CA ASN A 122 10.85 0.47 1.06
C ASN A 122 9.55 1.26 1.03
N LEU A 123 9.24 1.81 -0.14
CA LEU A 123 7.96 2.44 -0.41
C LEU A 123 7.04 1.43 -1.08
N ILE A 124 5.90 1.18 -0.45
CA ILE A 124 4.81 0.37 -0.99
C ILE A 124 3.75 1.34 -1.48
N LEU A 125 3.52 1.34 -2.80
CA LEU A 125 2.60 2.25 -3.46
C LEU A 125 1.34 1.51 -3.89
N PHE A 126 0.19 2.07 -3.54
CA PHE A 126 -1.13 1.69 -4.02
C PHE A 126 -1.66 2.86 -4.84
N SER A 127 -1.98 2.62 -6.11
CA SER A 127 -2.65 3.66 -6.90
C SER A 127 -3.98 3.14 -7.40
N ASN A 128 -5.02 3.95 -7.19
CA ASN A 128 -6.32 3.75 -7.84
C ASN A 128 -6.29 4.57 -9.12
N GLN A 129 -6.06 3.89 -10.24
CA GLN A 129 -5.97 4.56 -11.54
C GLN A 129 -7.26 4.44 -12.31
N MET A 130 -7.65 5.56 -12.93
CA MET A 130 -8.68 5.63 -13.96
C MET A 130 -8.08 6.29 -15.19
N ALA A 131 -7.98 5.56 -16.30
CA ALA A 131 -7.50 6.10 -17.57
C ALA A 131 -8.67 6.27 -18.55
N TYR A 132 -8.72 7.42 -19.23
CA TYR A 132 -9.74 7.79 -20.22
C TYR A 132 -9.16 7.80 -21.64
N ASN A 133 -9.83 7.12 -22.59
CA ASN A 133 -9.43 7.10 -23.99
C ASN A 133 -10.59 7.53 -24.92
N ASP A 134 -10.22 8.20 -26.01
CA ASP A 134 -11.04 8.40 -27.21
C ASP A 134 -10.73 7.28 -28.25
N ASP A 135 -11.63 7.05 -29.21
CA ASP A 135 -11.82 5.86 -30.08
C ASP A 135 -10.61 5.41 -30.94
N LYS A 136 -9.42 6.02 -30.81
CA LYS A 136 -8.27 5.81 -31.71
C LYS A 136 -6.97 5.34 -31.05
N ILE A 137 -6.99 4.99 -29.77
CA ILE A 137 -5.77 4.81 -28.97
C ILE A 137 -5.48 3.33 -28.67
N LYS A 138 -4.21 2.92 -28.88
CA LYS A 138 -3.75 1.52 -28.80
C LYS A 138 -3.29 1.06 -27.40
N SER A 139 -3.41 1.88 -26.34
CA SER A 139 -2.91 1.55 -25.00
C SER A 139 -3.59 2.37 -23.89
N ILE A 140 -3.97 1.74 -22.77
CA ILE A 140 -4.62 2.37 -21.59
C ILE A 140 -3.61 2.55 -20.42
N PHE A 141 -2.33 2.28 -20.63
CA PHE A 141 -1.38 2.18 -19.51
C PHE A 141 -0.83 3.55 -19.08
N SER A 142 -0.80 3.78 -17.78
CA SER A 142 0.07 4.79 -17.20
C SER A 142 1.39 4.13 -16.79
N GLN A 143 2.45 4.94 -16.70
CA GLN A 143 3.73 4.51 -16.20
C GLN A 143 4.02 5.29 -14.92
N MET A 144 4.41 4.58 -13.87
CA MET A 144 4.87 5.18 -12.63
C MET A 144 6.39 5.23 -12.65
N PHE A 145 6.92 6.38 -12.28
CA PHE A 145 8.33 6.67 -12.15
C PHE A 145 8.63 7.08 -10.71
N LEU A 146 9.77 6.65 -10.20
CA LEU A 146 10.33 7.12 -8.96
C LEU A 146 11.66 7.80 -9.27
N ASP A 147 11.78 9.07 -8.91
CA ASP A 147 12.96 9.90 -9.19
C ASP A 147 13.38 9.85 -10.67
N GLY A 148 12.38 9.79 -11.56
CA GLY A 148 12.58 9.72 -13.02
C GLY A 148 12.88 8.32 -13.57
N ALA A 149 13.15 7.32 -12.73
CA ALA A 149 13.32 5.93 -13.15
C ALA A 149 11.96 5.21 -13.23
N PRO A 150 11.67 4.45 -14.30
CA PRO A 150 10.43 3.67 -14.38
C PRO A 150 10.43 2.60 -13.28
N THR A 151 9.30 2.47 -12.59
CA THR A 151 9.12 1.37 -11.63
C THR A 151 8.66 0.11 -12.37
N THR A 152 8.65 -1.04 -11.70
CA THR A 152 8.13 -2.32 -12.28
C THR A 152 6.63 -2.29 -12.64
N PHE A 153 6.01 -1.12 -12.47
CA PHE A 153 4.70 -0.68 -12.93
C PHE A 153 4.60 -0.50 -14.45
N SER A 154 5.70 -0.56 -15.22
CA SER A 154 5.67 -0.51 -16.68
C SER A 154 4.86 -1.69 -17.26
N GLU A 155 3.56 -1.47 -17.46
CA GLU A 155 2.76 -2.29 -18.37
C GLU A 155 3.17 -1.89 -19.79
N ASN A 156 4.28 -2.46 -20.25
CA ASN A 156 4.63 -2.41 -21.66
C ASN A 156 3.53 -3.17 -22.41
N GLY A 157 2.73 -2.43 -23.19
CA GLY A 157 1.69 -3.02 -24.01
C GLY A 157 2.26 -4.13 -24.87
N ILE A 158 1.53 -5.25 -24.96
CA ILE A 158 1.87 -6.30 -25.92
C ILE A 158 1.69 -5.69 -27.32
N PRO A 159 2.74 -5.62 -28.17
CA PRO A 159 2.64 -4.98 -29.47
C PRO A 159 1.64 -5.72 -30.37
N GLY A 160 0.75 -4.98 -31.05
CA GLY A 160 0.07 -5.48 -32.26
C GLY A 160 -1.43 -5.79 -32.17
N HIS A 161 -2.12 -5.54 -31.05
CA HIS A 161 -3.58 -5.74 -30.96
C HIS A 161 -4.32 -4.41 -30.82
N SER A 162 -5.25 -4.13 -31.76
CA SER A 162 -6.24 -3.07 -31.62
C SER A 162 -7.27 -3.51 -30.59
N VAL A 163 -7.18 -2.97 -29.38
CA VAL A 163 -8.19 -3.19 -28.35
C VAL A 163 -9.33 -2.23 -28.61
N GLU A 164 -10.48 -2.74 -29.04
CA GLU A 164 -11.70 -1.93 -29.14
C GLU A 164 -12.21 -1.67 -27.72
N ASN A 165 -12.04 -0.41 -27.29
CA ASN A 165 -12.64 0.29 -26.14
C ASN A 165 -12.96 -0.55 -24.89
N ARG A 166 -12.31 -0.29 -23.74
CA ARG A 166 -12.99 -0.19 -22.42
C ARG A 166 -12.04 0.04 -21.22
N TYR A 167 -12.52 0.86 -20.29
CA TYR A 167 -11.91 1.30 -19.02
C TYR A 167 -11.69 0.13 -18.05
N GLN A 168 -10.53 0.08 -17.40
CA GLN A 168 -10.23 -0.86 -16.31
C GLN A 168 -9.77 -0.08 -15.08
N SER A 169 -10.36 -0.40 -13.92
CA SER A 169 -9.77 -0.02 -12.64
C SER A 169 -8.65 -1.01 -12.35
N ILE A 170 -7.41 -0.53 -12.36
CA ILE A 170 -6.25 -1.36 -12.10
C ILE A 170 -5.78 -1.02 -10.68
N PRO A 171 -6.02 -1.87 -9.68
CA PRO A 171 -5.35 -1.72 -8.39
C PRO A 171 -3.89 -2.04 -8.64
N ASN A 172 -3.09 -0.99 -8.77
CA ASN A 172 -1.69 -1.15 -9.06
C ASN A 172 -0.88 -1.10 -7.76
N TYR A 173 0.07 -2.01 -7.70
CA TYR A 173 0.95 -2.23 -6.56
C TYR A 173 2.39 -2.23 -7.04
N THR A 174 3.26 -1.46 -6.39
CA THR A 174 4.71 -1.61 -6.55
C THR A 174 5.42 -1.36 -5.24
N THR A 175 6.50 -2.10 -5.04
CA THR A 175 7.47 -1.85 -3.96
C THR A 175 8.74 -1.32 -4.59
N VAL A 176 9.26 -0.23 -4.03
CA VAL A 176 10.51 0.36 -4.51
C VAL A 176 11.41 0.71 -3.32
N PRO A 177 12.68 0.27 -3.30
CA PRO A 177 13.62 0.72 -2.29
C PRO A 177 13.95 2.20 -2.50
N VAL A 178 14.09 2.94 -1.40
CA VAL A 178 14.41 4.37 -1.40
C VAL A 178 15.52 4.66 -0.40
N THR A 179 16.35 5.65 -0.72
CA THR A 179 17.32 6.22 0.22
C THR A 179 16.62 7.17 1.20
N ALA A 180 17.35 7.73 2.17
CA ALA A 180 16.81 8.84 2.95
C ALA A 180 16.73 10.10 2.08
N GLY A 181 15.66 10.88 2.22
CA GLY A 181 15.47 12.15 1.51
C GLY A 181 14.07 12.33 0.91
N ASN A 182 13.95 13.35 0.05
CA ASN A 182 12.73 13.60 -0.71
C ASN A 182 12.77 12.81 -2.02
N HIS A 183 11.71 12.07 -2.28
CA HIS A 183 11.50 11.29 -3.49
C HIS A 183 10.32 11.82 -4.27
N THR A 184 10.43 11.74 -5.59
CA THR A 184 9.41 12.20 -6.53
C THR A 184 8.74 10.99 -7.18
N VAL A 185 7.45 10.80 -6.91
CA VAL A 185 6.63 9.81 -7.61
C VAL A 185 5.91 10.50 -8.75
N THR A 186 6.18 10.07 -9.98
CA THR A 186 5.52 10.62 -11.18
C THR A 186 4.66 9.54 -11.82
N ILE A 187 3.38 9.83 -12.05
CA ILE A 187 2.50 9.04 -12.91
C ILE A 187 2.42 9.76 -14.26
N LYS A 188 2.79 9.08 -15.34
CA LYS A 188 2.62 9.59 -16.71
C LYS A 188 1.57 8.76 -17.43
N ALA A 189 0.64 9.43 -18.09
CA ALA A 189 -0.20 8.80 -19.09
C ALA A 189 0.65 8.45 -20.31
N ASN A 190 0.32 7.37 -21.01
CA ASN A 190 0.91 7.14 -22.33
C ASN A 190 0.55 8.28 -23.30
N ALA A 191 1.40 8.50 -24.30
CA ALA A 191 1.36 9.66 -25.21
C ALA A 191 0.00 9.89 -25.91
N ASP A 192 -0.82 8.85 -25.98
CA ASP A 192 -2.10 8.85 -26.65
C ASP A 192 -3.28 9.24 -25.71
N VAL A 193 -3.09 9.35 -24.39
CA VAL A 193 -4.17 9.58 -23.40
C VAL A 193 -4.48 11.09 -23.25
N LEU A 194 -5.75 11.48 -23.39
CA LEU A 194 -6.20 12.90 -23.37
C LEU A 194 -6.08 13.57 -21.99
N GLY A 195 -5.93 12.80 -20.91
CA GLY A 195 -5.64 13.30 -19.57
C GLY A 195 -5.94 12.30 -18.47
N LEU A 196 -5.25 12.43 -17.33
CA LEU A 196 -5.50 11.69 -16.10
C LEU A 196 -6.32 12.57 -15.14
N SER A 197 -7.39 12.05 -14.52
CA SER A 197 -8.20 12.78 -13.52
C SER A 197 -8.46 11.94 -12.27
N GLY A 198 -8.59 12.59 -11.10
CA GLY A 198 -8.97 11.94 -9.84
C GLY A 198 -7.99 10.91 -9.30
N HIS A 199 -6.68 11.10 -9.50
CA HIS A 199 -5.67 10.11 -9.11
C HIS A 199 -5.38 10.21 -7.62
N THR A 200 -5.49 9.07 -6.93
CA THR A 200 -5.00 8.93 -5.56
C THR A 200 -3.85 7.94 -5.53
N ILE A 201 -2.79 8.32 -4.81
CA ILE A 201 -1.74 7.41 -4.40
C ILE A 201 -1.81 7.30 -2.88
N GLU A 202 -2.11 6.10 -2.42
CA GLU A 202 -1.91 5.71 -1.04
C GLU A 202 -0.54 5.03 -0.93
N TYR A 203 0.22 5.34 0.11
CA TYR A 203 1.52 4.74 0.30
C TYR A 203 1.76 4.29 1.73
N MET A 204 2.64 3.30 1.85
CA MET A 204 3.22 2.85 3.10
C MET A 204 4.74 2.81 2.94
N PHE A 205 5.44 3.61 3.72
CA PHE A 205 6.90 3.60 3.82
C PHE A 205 7.32 2.72 5.01
N VAL A 206 8.12 1.70 4.72
CA VAL A 206 8.66 0.74 5.69
C VAL A 206 10.17 0.99 5.85
N PRO A 207 10.61 1.61 6.96
CA PRO A 207 12.02 1.85 7.23
C PRO A 207 12.86 0.57 7.29
N ASP A 208 14.09 0.62 6.78
CA ASP A 208 15.00 -0.53 6.82
C ASP A 208 15.56 -0.80 8.21
N CYS A 209 15.62 0.23 9.07
CA CYS A 209 16.08 0.11 10.45
C CYS A 209 15.06 -0.56 11.38
N LEU A 210 13.86 -0.90 10.91
CA LEU A 210 12.88 -1.61 11.73
C LEU A 210 13.42 -3.02 12.06
N PRO A 211 13.27 -3.49 13.30
CA PRO A 211 13.60 -4.87 13.65
C PRO A 211 12.87 -5.85 12.73
N SER A 212 13.51 -6.96 12.38
CA SER A 212 12.93 -7.98 11.48
C SER A 212 11.56 -8.49 11.95
N ALA A 213 11.35 -8.52 13.27
CA ALA A 213 10.06 -8.85 13.87
C ALA A 213 8.93 -7.89 13.43
N ASN A 214 9.22 -6.62 13.19
CA ASN A 214 8.24 -5.58 12.86
C ASN A 214 8.27 -5.15 11.39
N LYS A 215 9.15 -5.77 10.57
CA LYS A 215 9.37 -5.35 9.19
C LYS A 215 8.31 -5.97 8.28
N ILE A 216 7.39 -5.15 7.79
CA ILE A 216 6.52 -5.53 6.67
C ILE A 216 7.40 -5.75 5.44
N THR A 217 7.24 -6.91 4.80
CA THR A 217 7.91 -7.19 3.53
C THR A 217 6.89 -7.35 2.43
N SER A 218 7.34 -7.21 1.20
CA SER A 218 6.47 -7.35 0.06
C SER A 218 7.23 -7.78 -1.16
N GLY A 219 6.50 -8.25 -2.15
CA GLY A 219 7.07 -8.63 -3.41
C GLY A 219 6.01 -8.78 -4.49
N LYS A 220 6.53 -9.00 -5.69
CA LYS A 220 5.76 -9.27 -6.88
C LYS A 220 6.23 -10.59 -7.45
N ILE A 221 5.28 -11.46 -7.70
CA ILE A 221 5.49 -12.66 -8.48
C ILE A 221 4.90 -12.40 -9.86
N ILE A 222 5.75 -12.52 -10.87
CA ILE A 222 5.35 -12.47 -12.27
C ILE A 222 5.36 -13.91 -12.75
N GLY A 223 4.19 -14.48 -13.06
CA GLY A 223 4.15 -15.69 -13.88
C GLY A 223 4.86 -15.33 -15.19
N THR A 224 5.90 -16.08 -15.56
CA THR A 224 6.75 -15.82 -16.74
C THR A 224 5.93 -15.29 -17.92
N ASP A 225 6.40 -14.23 -18.58
CA ASP A 225 5.82 -13.73 -19.83
C ASP A 225 5.77 -14.91 -20.83
N TYR A 226 4.62 -15.60 -20.91
CA TYR A 226 4.40 -16.73 -21.80
C TYR A 226 4.20 -16.22 -23.22
N THR A 227 5.23 -15.58 -23.76
CA THR A 227 5.28 -15.09 -25.15
C THR A 227 5.45 -16.23 -26.15
N SER A 228 5.78 -17.46 -25.70
CA SER A 228 6.11 -18.57 -26.60
C SER A 228 5.40 -19.91 -26.37
N GLN A 229 4.67 -20.14 -25.28
CA GLN A 229 3.90 -21.37 -25.09
C GLN A 229 2.57 -21.11 -24.36
N PHE A 230 1.52 -21.00 -25.15
CA PHE A 230 0.15 -20.79 -24.69
C PHE A 230 -0.48 -22.12 -24.31
N SER A 231 -0.32 -22.57 -23.07
CA SER A 231 -1.01 -23.78 -22.56
C SER A 231 -2.38 -23.44 -21.99
N ALA A 232 -3.31 -24.39 -22.08
CA ALA A 232 -4.73 -24.23 -21.71
C ALA A 232 -4.95 -23.70 -20.27
N LEU A 233 -5.99 -22.89 -20.12
CA LEU A 233 -6.55 -22.30 -18.88
C LEU A 233 -6.88 -23.30 -17.75
N SER A 234 -6.79 -24.61 -18.02
CA SER A 234 -7.12 -25.70 -17.10
C SER A 234 -5.96 -26.14 -16.21
N ASN A 235 -4.73 -25.70 -16.47
CA ASN A 235 -3.57 -26.09 -15.66
C ASN A 235 -3.36 -25.11 -14.48
N PRO A 236 -3.08 -25.63 -13.27
CA PRO A 236 -2.66 -24.78 -12.15
C PRO A 236 -1.38 -24.03 -12.52
N LEU A 237 -1.27 -22.78 -12.06
CA LEU A 237 -0.03 -22.03 -12.21
C LEU A 237 1.06 -22.70 -11.34
N PRO A 238 2.35 -22.52 -11.69
CA PRO A 238 3.44 -23.04 -10.85
C PRO A 238 3.31 -22.49 -9.43
N ALA A 239 3.45 -23.35 -8.43
CA ALA A 239 3.49 -22.90 -7.05
C ALA A 239 4.75 -22.06 -6.80
N PHE A 240 4.59 -20.97 -6.05
CA PHE A 240 5.66 -20.07 -5.66
C PHE A 240 5.99 -20.29 -4.19
N ASN A 241 7.25 -20.53 -3.88
CA ASN A 241 7.70 -20.70 -2.50
C ASN A 241 8.20 -19.35 -1.96
N LEU A 242 7.60 -18.91 -0.86
CA LEU A 242 8.04 -17.75 -0.10
C LEU A 242 8.58 -18.23 1.25
N THR A 243 9.70 -17.66 1.70
CA THR A 243 10.31 -17.99 2.98
C THR A 243 10.20 -16.82 3.94
N PHE A 244 9.69 -17.08 5.14
CA PHE A 244 9.50 -16.06 6.18
C PHE A 244 10.22 -16.44 7.46
N THR A 245 10.88 -15.47 8.11
CA THR A 245 11.61 -15.71 9.36
C THR A 245 10.66 -15.94 10.55
N ASN A 246 9.48 -15.32 10.53
CA ASN A 246 8.52 -15.32 11.63
C ASN A 246 7.14 -15.78 11.13
N PRO A 247 6.25 -16.25 12.03
CA PRO A 247 4.84 -16.41 11.68
C PRO A 247 4.19 -15.03 11.46
N GLY A 248 3.14 -14.99 10.65
CA GLY A 248 2.45 -13.75 10.32
C GLY A 248 1.25 -13.96 9.41
N LYS A 249 0.82 -12.89 8.76
CA LYS A 249 -0.23 -12.93 7.75
C LYS A 249 0.32 -12.50 6.39
N LEU A 250 -0.10 -13.20 5.36
CA LEU A 250 0.23 -12.89 3.97
C LEU A 250 -1.02 -12.37 3.27
N ILE A 251 -0.93 -11.12 2.85
CA ILE A 251 -1.93 -10.44 2.04
C ILE A 251 -1.58 -10.72 0.59
N LEU A 252 -2.57 -11.22 -0.15
CA LEU A 252 -2.43 -11.61 -1.54
C LEU A 252 -3.35 -10.73 -2.40
N LEU A 253 -2.73 -10.07 -3.37
CA LEU A 253 -3.35 -9.15 -4.32
C LEU A 253 -3.10 -9.70 -5.73
N PRO A 254 -3.77 -10.81 -6.13
CA PRO A 254 -3.65 -11.31 -7.48
C PRO A 254 -4.25 -10.34 -8.48
N THR A 255 -3.60 -10.30 -9.63
CA THR A 255 -4.05 -9.57 -10.81
C THR A 255 -3.89 -10.51 -11.99
N LEU A 256 -5.00 -11.05 -12.45
CA LEU A 256 -5.03 -11.96 -13.59
C LEU A 256 -5.49 -11.20 -14.83
N CYS A 257 -4.75 -11.35 -15.92
CA CYS A 257 -5.04 -10.73 -17.20
C CYS A 257 -5.35 -11.81 -18.24
N PHE A 258 -6.55 -11.75 -18.81
CA PHE A 258 -7.07 -12.71 -19.78
C PHE A 258 -7.30 -12.05 -21.14
N ALA A 259 -7.13 -12.83 -22.20
CA ALA A 259 -7.74 -12.53 -23.49
C ALA A 259 -8.54 -13.75 -23.96
N SER A 260 -9.82 -13.53 -24.24
CA SER A 260 -10.64 -14.47 -25.00
C SER A 260 -10.71 -14.03 -26.46
N ARG A 261 -10.79 -14.99 -27.39
CA ARG A 261 -10.98 -14.72 -28.82
C ARG A 261 -12.37 -15.15 -29.27
N ALA A 262 -13.42 -14.56 -28.70
CA ALA A 262 -14.78 -14.83 -29.14
C ALA A 262 -15.07 -14.14 -30.49
N TYR A 263 -15.37 -14.94 -31.53
CA TYR A 263 -15.90 -14.43 -32.80
C TYR A 263 -17.38 -14.03 -32.66
N PRO A 264 -17.79 -12.82 -33.07
CA PRO A 264 -19.13 -12.27 -32.79
C PRO A 264 -20.30 -12.93 -33.54
N SER A 265 -20.06 -13.91 -34.42
CA SER A 265 -21.06 -14.34 -35.41
C SER A 265 -21.87 -15.59 -35.08
N SER A 266 -21.68 -16.27 -33.94
CA SER A 266 -22.41 -17.52 -33.65
C SER A 266 -23.44 -17.35 -32.52
N PRO A 267 -24.75 -17.46 -32.80
CA PRO A 267 -25.77 -17.51 -31.76
C PRO A 267 -25.68 -18.86 -31.02
N GLY A 268 -25.24 -18.84 -29.76
CA GLY A 268 -25.18 -20.06 -28.94
C GLY A 268 -24.09 -20.11 -27.86
N PHE A 269 -23.14 -19.17 -27.83
CA PHE A 269 -22.13 -19.15 -26.76
C PHE A 269 -22.74 -18.81 -25.41
N SER A 270 -22.64 -19.74 -24.45
CA SER A 270 -22.98 -19.53 -23.06
C SER A 270 -21.87 -18.76 -22.33
N GLN A 271 -22.28 -18.06 -21.27
CA GLN A 271 -21.43 -17.21 -20.43
C GLN A 271 -20.33 -18.04 -19.77
N ALA A 272 -19.07 -17.58 -19.84
CA ALA A 272 -17.96 -18.17 -19.10
C ALA A 272 -17.64 -17.30 -17.87
N SER A 273 -17.63 -17.91 -16.70
CA SER A 273 -17.13 -17.31 -15.45
C SER A 273 -15.74 -17.87 -15.15
N TYR A 274 -14.76 -17.00 -14.96
CA TYR A 274 -13.40 -17.41 -14.63
C TYR A 274 -13.15 -17.24 -13.14
N THR A 275 -12.87 -18.33 -12.44
CA THR A 275 -12.56 -18.29 -11.00
C THR A 275 -11.26 -19.04 -10.73
N TYR A 276 -10.34 -18.35 -10.06
CA TYR A 276 -9.10 -18.92 -9.55
C TYR A 276 -9.14 -18.92 -8.03
N ASP A 277 -8.96 -20.08 -7.43
CA ASP A 277 -8.74 -20.23 -6.00
C ASP A 277 -7.30 -19.84 -5.67
N ILE A 278 -7.18 -19.01 -4.64
CA ILE A 278 -5.90 -18.60 -4.08
C ILE A 278 -5.59 -19.63 -2.98
N MET A 279 -4.54 -20.40 -3.21
CA MET A 279 -4.12 -21.49 -2.34
C MET A 279 -2.83 -21.10 -1.62
N VAL A 280 -2.78 -21.33 -0.31
CA VAL A 280 -1.57 -21.22 0.49
C VAL A 280 -1.41 -22.53 1.24
N ASN A 281 -0.28 -23.20 1.06
CA ASN A 281 0.00 -24.53 1.64
C ASN A 281 -1.16 -25.51 1.39
N ASN A 282 -1.68 -25.54 0.16
CA ASN A 282 -2.84 -26.34 -0.28
C ASN A 282 -4.17 -26.03 0.45
N THR A 283 -4.24 -24.94 1.20
CA THR A 283 -5.48 -24.43 1.79
C THR A 283 -6.01 -23.27 0.96
N LYS A 284 -7.31 -23.30 0.61
CA LYS A 284 -7.98 -22.19 -0.05
C LYS A 284 -8.13 -21.03 0.93
N VAL A 285 -7.55 -19.88 0.59
CA VAL A 285 -7.60 -18.66 1.42
C VAL A 285 -8.42 -17.53 0.77
N GLY A 286 -8.80 -17.71 -0.49
CA GLY A 286 -9.67 -16.78 -1.20
C GLY A 286 -9.81 -17.17 -2.65
N ASN A 287 -10.36 -16.24 -3.44
CA ASN A 287 -10.51 -16.38 -4.87
C ASN A 287 -10.25 -15.05 -5.58
N ALA A 288 -9.71 -15.13 -6.79
CA ALA A 288 -9.83 -14.10 -7.81
C ALA A 288 -11.02 -14.50 -8.69
N LEU A 289 -12.09 -13.71 -8.65
CA LEU A 289 -13.36 -14.06 -9.26
C LEU A 289 -13.67 -13.13 -10.43
N GLN A 290 -14.14 -13.71 -11.54
CA GLN A 290 -14.92 -13.03 -12.54
C GLN A 290 -16.27 -13.71 -12.73
N SER A 291 -17.34 -12.97 -12.46
CA SER A 291 -18.69 -13.52 -12.63
C SER A 291 -19.15 -13.55 -14.10
N TYR A 292 -18.71 -12.65 -14.99
CA TYR A 292 -19.30 -12.55 -16.35
C TYR A 292 -18.33 -12.00 -17.42
N ALA A 293 -17.93 -12.84 -18.40
CA ALA A 293 -17.35 -12.37 -19.68
C ALA A 293 -18.43 -12.28 -20.75
N ASN A 294 -18.51 -11.15 -21.47
CA ASN A 294 -19.46 -10.96 -22.57
C ASN A 294 -18.89 -11.41 -23.93
N ARG A 295 -19.76 -11.42 -24.95
CA ARG A 295 -19.57 -12.00 -26.29
C ARG A 295 -18.43 -11.43 -27.15
N GLU A 296 -17.68 -10.44 -26.67
CA GLU A 296 -16.66 -9.76 -27.47
C GLU A 296 -15.28 -10.05 -26.88
N SER A 297 -14.31 -10.32 -27.76
CA SER A 297 -12.90 -10.58 -27.44
C SER A 297 -12.31 -9.41 -26.64
N ARG A 298 -12.23 -9.53 -25.30
CA ARG A 298 -11.88 -8.37 -24.46
C ARG A 298 -10.91 -8.73 -23.34
N TRP A 299 -10.03 -7.77 -23.08
CA TRP A 299 -9.07 -7.78 -21.99
C TRP A 299 -9.77 -7.46 -20.68
N GLN A 300 -9.54 -8.27 -19.64
CA GLN A 300 -10.14 -8.07 -18.32
C GLN A 300 -9.12 -8.41 -17.22
N MET A 301 -9.04 -7.55 -16.21
CA MET A 301 -8.20 -7.72 -15.03
C MET A 301 -9.06 -8.16 -13.85
N LEU A 302 -8.64 -9.23 -13.16
CA LEU A 302 -9.34 -9.74 -11.98
C LEU A 302 -8.58 -9.36 -10.72
N PRO A 303 -9.05 -8.35 -9.97
CA PRO A 303 -8.56 -8.13 -8.63
C PRO A 303 -9.11 -9.24 -7.72
N GLY A 304 -8.20 -9.88 -6.99
CA GLY A 304 -8.55 -10.68 -5.83
C GLY A 304 -7.97 -10.05 -4.58
N LEU A 305 -8.57 -10.40 -3.44
CA LEU A 305 -8.11 -9.99 -2.12
C LEU A 305 -8.23 -11.20 -1.21
N ALA A 306 -7.12 -11.64 -0.66
CA ALA A 306 -7.06 -12.76 0.29
C ALA A 306 -6.02 -12.49 1.38
N VAL A 307 -6.26 -13.10 2.54
CA VAL A 307 -5.33 -13.09 3.68
C VAL A 307 -5.16 -14.53 4.13
N ALA A 308 -3.91 -14.95 4.30
CA ALA A 308 -3.55 -16.26 4.81
C ALA A 308 -2.71 -16.14 6.08
N ASP A 309 -2.93 -17.04 7.04
CA ASP A 309 -1.97 -17.24 8.12
C ASP A 309 -0.76 -18.03 7.60
N ILE A 310 0.43 -17.57 7.96
CA ILE A 310 1.70 -18.14 7.49
C ILE A 310 2.57 -18.53 8.68
N PRO A 311 3.10 -19.76 8.73
CA PRO A 311 4.11 -20.15 9.71
C PRO A 311 5.48 -19.56 9.37
N ALA A 312 6.40 -19.58 10.33
CA ALA A 312 7.82 -19.40 10.00
C ALA A 312 8.30 -20.53 9.08
N GLY A 313 9.21 -20.20 8.16
CA GLY A 313 9.73 -21.11 7.14
C GLY A 313 9.08 -20.91 5.77
N ASN A 314 9.03 -21.99 4.98
CA ASN A 314 8.54 -21.95 3.61
C ASN A 314 7.02 -22.06 3.56
N SER A 315 6.40 -21.26 2.71
CA SER A 315 5.00 -21.38 2.33
C SER A 315 4.85 -21.37 0.82
N ALA A 316 4.09 -22.34 0.31
CA ALA A 316 3.78 -22.45 -1.10
C ALA A 316 2.49 -21.68 -1.40
N VAL A 317 2.54 -20.77 -2.37
CA VAL A 317 1.39 -20.01 -2.85
C VAL A 317 1.08 -20.43 -4.28
N ASN A 318 -0.18 -20.73 -4.55
CA ASN A 318 -0.63 -21.18 -5.87
C ASN A 318 -1.96 -20.52 -6.25
N LEU A 319 -2.16 -20.29 -7.54
CA LEU A 319 -3.43 -19.90 -8.13
C LEU A 319 -3.96 -21.10 -8.93
N VAL A 320 -5.05 -21.68 -8.44
CA VAL A 320 -5.62 -22.92 -8.98
C VAL A 320 -6.96 -22.61 -9.63
N PRO A 321 -7.17 -22.92 -10.92
CA PRO A 321 -8.48 -22.75 -11.54
C PRO A 321 -9.52 -23.64 -10.83
N LEU A 322 -10.73 -23.11 -10.59
CA LEU A 322 -11.79 -23.84 -9.89
C LEU A 322 -12.25 -25.05 -10.73
N ALA A 323 -12.15 -26.26 -10.18
CA ALA A 323 -12.62 -27.47 -10.85
C ALA A 323 -14.15 -27.41 -11.05
N GLY A 324 -14.61 -27.52 -12.31
CA GLY A 324 -16.04 -27.47 -12.67
C GLY A 324 -16.58 -26.10 -13.08
N SER A 325 -15.79 -25.01 -13.03
CA SER A 325 -16.15 -23.76 -13.74
C SER A 325 -15.87 -23.82 -15.24
N GLY A 326 -15.34 -24.95 -15.72
CA GLY A 326 -15.42 -25.31 -17.11
C GLY A 326 -16.86 -25.65 -17.46
N SER A 327 -17.58 -24.68 -18.00
CA SER A 327 -18.44 -25.05 -19.12
C SER A 327 -17.55 -25.82 -20.12
N THR A 328 -18.13 -26.76 -20.83
CA THR A 328 -17.51 -27.48 -21.96
C THR A 328 -17.07 -26.57 -23.12
N LEU A 329 -16.89 -25.26 -22.88
CA LEU A 329 -16.58 -24.21 -23.84
C LEU A 329 -15.10 -23.85 -23.95
N PHE A 330 -14.19 -24.52 -23.23
CA PHE A 330 -12.74 -24.44 -23.52
C PHE A 330 -12.36 -25.15 -24.84
N ASN A 331 -13.29 -25.28 -25.78
CA ASN A 331 -13.05 -25.86 -27.09
C ASN A 331 -12.55 -24.83 -28.11
N ASP A 332 -12.42 -23.55 -27.74
CA ASP A 332 -11.62 -22.63 -28.55
C ASP A 332 -10.14 -22.75 -28.12
N PRO A 333 -9.26 -23.37 -28.93
CA PRO A 333 -7.82 -23.40 -28.67
C PRO A 333 -7.15 -22.01 -28.66
N ASN A 334 -7.91 -20.93 -28.84
CA ASN A 334 -7.43 -19.56 -28.83
C ASN A 334 -7.69 -18.78 -27.53
N ASP A 335 -8.49 -19.28 -26.57
CA ASP A 335 -8.69 -18.61 -25.26
C ASP A 335 -7.47 -18.79 -24.34
N ARG A 336 -6.91 -17.68 -23.80
CA ARG A 336 -5.57 -17.67 -23.19
C ARG A 336 -5.47 -16.76 -21.95
N VAL A 337 -4.79 -17.23 -20.90
CA VAL A 337 -4.23 -16.33 -19.87
C VAL A 337 -2.98 -15.68 -20.46
N LEU A 338 -2.94 -14.35 -20.48
CA LEU A 338 -1.80 -13.64 -21.07
C LEU A 338 -0.76 -13.25 -20.04
N SER A 339 -1.19 -12.95 -18.81
CA SER A 339 -0.29 -12.66 -17.71
C SER A 339 -1.00 -12.88 -16.37
N ALA A 340 -0.43 -13.71 -15.52
CA ALA A 340 -0.84 -13.84 -14.12
C ALA A 340 0.20 -13.17 -13.22
N ARG A 341 -0.24 -12.18 -12.46
CA ARG A 341 0.60 -11.47 -11.48
C ARG A 341 0.03 -11.70 -10.10
N LEU A 342 0.92 -11.86 -9.13
CA LEU A 342 0.56 -11.97 -7.73
C LEU A 342 1.44 -11.02 -6.93
N ASN A 343 0.85 -9.92 -6.48
CA ASN A 343 1.49 -9.06 -5.50
C ASN A 343 1.19 -9.60 -4.11
N TRP A 344 2.15 -9.47 -3.21
CA TRP A 344 1.97 -9.91 -1.84
C TRP A 344 2.60 -8.95 -0.85
N ILE A 345 1.96 -8.85 0.32
CA ILE A 345 2.46 -8.10 1.48
C ILE A 345 2.45 -9.07 2.66
N TYR A 346 3.61 -9.29 3.26
CA TYR A 346 3.74 -10.06 4.47
C TYR A 346 3.78 -9.13 5.69
N VAL A 347 2.86 -9.37 6.62
CA VAL A 347 2.74 -8.67 7.88
C VAL A 347 3.11 -9.64 9.00
N PRO A 348 4.25 -9.45 9.70
CA PRO A 348 4.63 -10.32 10.80
C PRO A 348 3.64 -10.21 11.95
N ALA A 349 3.42 -11.30 12.69
CA ALA A 349 2.57 -11.30 13.86
C ALA A 349 3.23 -10.47 14.98
N THR A 350 2.80 -9.22 15.13
CA THR A 350 3.37 -8.28 16.11
C THR A 350 2.26 -7.57 16.89
N ALA A 351 2.62 -6.99 18.03
CA ALA A 351 1.71 -6.13 18.78
C ALA A 351 1.38 -4.82 18.05
N THR A 352 2.26 -4.37 17.15
CA THR A 352 2.20 -3.04 16.51
C THR A 352 1.57 -3.05 15.13
N VAL A 353 1.53 -4.21 14.45
CA VAL A 353 0.88 -4.33 13.14
C VAL A 353 -0.04 -5.54 13.13
N THR A 354 -1.33 -5.31 12.87
CA THR A 354 -2.33 -6.38 12.72
C THR A 354 -3.02 -6.26 11.37
N THR A 355 -3.55 -7.36 10.83
CA THR A 355 -4.28 -7.33 9.56
C THR A 355 -5.40 -8.36 9.57
N GLY A 356 -6.44 -8.11 8.77
CA GLY A 356 -7.57 -9.00 8.61
C GLY A 356 -8.34 -8.70 7.33
N ILE A 357 -9.32 -9.56 7.05
CA ILE A 357 -10.25 -9.41 5.94
C ILE A 357 -11.66 -9.67 6.43
N LEU A 358 -12.59 -8.84 5.95
CA LEU A 358 -14.02 -9.02 6.11
C LEU A 358 -14.65 -9.11 4.72
N SER A 359 -15.71 -9.90 4.60
CA SER A 359 -16.45 -10.05 3.35
C SER A 359 -17.95 -10.00 3.67
N ALA A 360 -18.70 -9.26 2.87
CA ALA A 360 -20.15 -9.29 2.92
C ALA A 360 -20.67 -10.55 2.21
N ALA A 361 -21.81 -11.08 2.67
CA ALA A 361 -22.46 -12.23 2.04
C ALA A 361 -22.76 -11.96 0.56
N GLU A 362 -22.62 -12.98 -0.29
CA GLU A 362 -22.99 -12.90 -1.70
C GLU A 362 -24.51 -12.78 -1.84
N GLY A 363 -25.00 -11.56 -2.02
CA GLY A 363 -26.40 -11.28 -2.31
C GLY A 363 -26.48 -10.12 -3.30
N GLN A 364 -27.41 -10.20 -4.26
CA GLN A 364 -27.72 -9.05 -5.11
C GLN A 364 -28.43 -7.99 -4.27
N LEU A 365 -27.73 -6.92 -3.92
CA LEU A 365 -28.36 -5.76 -3.27
C LEU A 365 -28.92 -4.87 -4.37
N ALA A 366 -30.13 -4.34 -4.21
CA ALA A 366 -30.70 -3.38 -5.16
C ALA A 366 -29.99 -2.01 -5.06
N ALA A 367 -29.97 -1.28 -6.17
CA ALA A 367 -29.31 -0.01 -6.42
C ALA A 367 -29.45 1.13 -5.38
N SER A 368 -30.34 1.02 -4.40
CA SER A 368 -30.87 2.20 -3.69
C SER A 368 -31.06 2.11 -2.19
N THR A 369 -30.81 0.99 -1.48
CA THR A 369 -31.27 0.92 -0.07
C THR A 369 -30.36 0.28 0.97
N SER A 370 -29.23 -0.35 0.64
CA SER A 370 -28.38 -0.96 1.68
C SER A 370 -26.89 -0.74 1.46
N SER A 371 -26.32 0.17 2.26
CA SER A 371 -24.87 0.22 2.48
C SER A 371 -24.38 -1.12 3.04
N GLN A 372 -23.14 -1.47 2.72
CA GLN A 372 -22.46 -2.60 3.36
C GLN A 372 -21.53 -2.08 4.44
N SER A 373 -21.74 -2.51 5.68
CA SER A 373 -21.00 -2.02 6.84
C SER A 373 -20.05 -3.10 7.37
N PHE A 374 -18.82 -2.69 7.65
CA PHE A 374 -17.78 -3.53 8.24
C PHE A 374 -17.32 -2.93 9.57
N THR A 375 -17.39 -3.69 10.64
CA THR A 375 -16.87 -3.26 11.96
C THR A 375 -15.46 -3.79 12.16
N LEU A 376 -14.51 -2.88 12.28
CA LEU A 376 -13.13 -3.13 12.68
C LEU A 376 -12.96 -2.82 14.16
N ILE A 377 -11.95 -3.39 14.81
CA ILE A 377 -11.58 -3.06 16.18
C ILE A 377 -10.15 -2.52 16.17
N ALA A 378 -9.98 -1.24 16.47
CA ALA A 378 -8.67 -0.66 16.72
C ALA A 378 -8.16 -1.13 18.09
N PRO A 379 -6.96 -1.74 18.19
CA PRO A 379 -6.40 -2.16 19.47
C PRO A 379 -5.82 -0.99 20.28
N SER A 380 -5.47 0.12 19.61
CA SER A 380 -4.84 1.30 20.20
C SER A 380 -5.05 2.53 19.31
N LYS A 381 -4.45 3.66 19.70
CA LYS A 381 -4.21 4.77 18.76
C LYS A 381 -3.33 4.27 17.60
N GLY A 382 -3.62 4.73 16.39
CA GLY A 382 -2.90 4.28 15.20
C GLY A 382 -3.61 4.63 13.90
N LYS A 383 -3.28 3.90 12.84
CA LYS A 383 -3.83 4.08 11.50
C LYS A 383 -4.22 2.75 10.88
N PHE A 384 -5.33 2.74 10.15
CA PHE A 384 -5.69 1.68 9.23
C PHE A 384 -5.29 2.07 7.81
N VAL A 385 -4.56 1.19 7.13
CA VAL A 385 -4.49 1.13 5.67
C VAL A 385 -5.59 0.19 5.21
N LEU A 386 -6.60 0.72 4.52
CA LEU A 386 -7.76 -0.03 4.06
C LEU A 386 -7.58 -0.33 2.57
N LEU A 387 -7.66 -1.61 2.22
CA LEU A 387 -7.73 -2.07 0.83
C LEU A 387 -9.07 -2.77 0.67
N GLY A 388 -9.87 -2.37 -0.30
CA GLY A 388 -11.17 -2.99 -0.48
C GLY A 388 -11.56 -3.12 -1.92
N GLN A 389 -12.63 -3.86 -2.15
CA GLN A 389 -13.25 -3.98 -3.46
C GLN A 389 -14.75 -4.16 -3.32
N ALA A 390 -15.50 -3.70 -4.30
CA ALA A 390 -16.91 -4.01 -4.46
C ALA A 390 -17.22 -4.36 -5.91
N SER A 391 -18.09 -5.34 -6.11
CA SER A 391 -18.63 -5.65 -7.43
C SER A 391 -19.92 -4.86 -7.63
N LEU A 392 -20.06 -4.23 -8.79
CA LEU A 392 -21.25 -3.49 -9.20
C LEU A 392 -21.79 -4.03 -10.52
N TRP A 393 -23.11 -4.18 -10.63
CA TRP A 393 -23.80 -4.58 -11.85
C TRP A 393 -24.54 -3.39 -12.45
N GLN A 394 -24.20 -2.99 -13.66
CA GLN A 394 -24.69 -1.75 -14.26
C GLN A 394 -26.14 -1.81 -14.77
N ASN A 395 -26.87 -0.69 -14.67
CA ASN A 395 -28.27 -0.54 -15.11
C ASN A 395 -28.46 0.19 -16.45
N SER A 396 -27.50 1.01 -16.85
CA SER A 396 -27.58 1.85 -18.04
C SER A 396 -26.22 2.41 -18.41
N VAL A 397 -26.00 2.61 -19.69
CA VAL A 397 -24.74 3.11 -20.26
C VAL A 397 -24.39 4.55 -19.85
N ALA A 398 -25.37 5.38 -19.47
CA ALA A 398 -25.21 6.83 -19.36
C ALA A 398 -24.77 7.36 -17.98
N ALA A 399 -24.94 6.58 -16.91
CA ALA A 399 -24.79 7.10 -15.55
C ALA A 399 -23.39 6.87 -14.93
N GLY A 400 -22.59 5.92 -15.45
CA GLY A 400 -21.36 5.47 -14.79
C GLY A 400 -21.62 4.68 -13.50
N LEU A 401 -20.57 4.08 -12.91
CA LEU A 401 -20.64 3.33 -11.65
C LEU A 401 -20.01 4.17 -10.53
N GLU A 402 -20.62 4.19 -9.34
CA GLU A 402 -20.02 4.89 -8.20
C GLU A 402 -20.48 4.31 -6.86
N TYR A 403 -19.55 4.22 -5.91
CA TYR A 403 -19.84 4.08 -4.49
C TYR A 403 -18.82 4.86 -3.65
N LYS A 404 -19.19 5.18 -2.41
CA LYS A 404 -18.32 5.85 -1.45
C LYS A 404 -17.88 4.89 -0.36
N VAL A 405 -16.69 5.10 0.17
CA VAL A 405 -16.22 4.45 1.39
C VAL A 405 -16.26 5.48 2.49
N LYS A 406 -16.98 5.19 3.59
CA LYS A 406 -17.20 6.13 4.69
C LYS A 406 -16.81 5.56 6.04
N ASN A 407 -16.47 6.46 6.96
CA ASN A 407 -16.51 6.21 8.40
C ASN A 407 -17.43 7.25 9.03
N GLY A 408 -18.64 6.82 9.42
CA GLY A 408 -19.71 7.72 9.82
C GLY A 408 -20.09 8.68 8.69
N LEU A 409 -19.97 9.99 8.95
CA LEU A 409 -20.26 11.04 7.97
C LEU A 409 -19.07 11.39 7.07
N THR A 410 -17.88 10.85 7.34
CA THR A 410 -16.65 11.21 6.63
C THR A 410 -16.45 10.33 5.40
N ASP A 411 -16.33 10.94 4.23
CA ASP A 411 -15.93 10.26 2.99
C ASP A 411 -14.42 9.93 3.06
N LEU A 412 -14.07 8.65 3.16
CA LEU A 412 -12.70 8.17 3.10
C LEU A 412 -12.22 8.00 1.66
N ALA A 413 -13.10 7.53 0.77
CA ALA A 413 -12.84 7.42 -0.66
C ALA A 413 -14.13 7.56 -1.48
N VAL A 414 -13.99 8.03 -2.71
CA VAL A 414 -15.04 7.98 -3.74
C VAL A 414 -14.50 7.12 -4.87
N VAL A 415 -15.19 6.02 -5.15
CA VAL A 415 -14.78 5.03 -6.15
C VAL A 415 -15.79 5.11 -7.28
N ASN A 416 -15.34 5.53 -8.46
CA ASN A 416 -16.23 5.66 -9.61
C ASN A 416 -15.61 5.15 -10.91
N LEU A 417 -16.48 4.96 -11.90
CA LEU A 417 -16.18 4.77 -13.31
C LEU A 417 -17.14 5.67 -14.09
N ASN A 418 -16.64 6.79 -14.60
CA ASN A 418 -17.46 7.94 -15.04
C ASN A 418 -17.88 7.90 -16.52
N THR A 419 -17.80 6.76 -17.21
CA THR A 419 -17.91 6.69 -18.67
C THR A 419 -18.68 5.47 -19.18
N TRP A 420 -18.84 5.42 -20.51
CA TRP A 420 -19.54 4.36 -21.24
C TRP A 420 -19.01 2.95 -20.87
N HIS A 421 -19.92 2.09 -20.44
CA HIS A 421 -19.68 0.68 -20.16
C HIS A 421 -20.87 -0.16 -20.66
N PRO A 422 -20.62 -1.40 -21.09
CA PRO A 422 -21.67 -2.30 -21.57
C PRO A 422 -22.61 -2.69 -20.43
N GLU A 423 -23.91 -2.57 -20.68
CA GLU A 423 -24.94 -3.08 -19.80
C GLU A 423 -24.76 -4.59 -19.55
N GLY A 424 -25.16 -5.06 -18.36
CA GLY A 424 -25.18 -6.47 -18.03
C GLY A 424 -23.81 -7.10 -17.68
N VAL A 425 -22.89 -6.31 -17.13
CA VAL A 425 -21.56 -6.81 -16.70
C VAL A 425 -21.30 -6.42 -15.24
N TRP A 426 -20.74 -7.36 -14.47
CA TRP A 426 -20.16 -7.09 -13.15
C TRP A 426 -18.80 -6.39 -13.32
N GLN A 427 -18.62 -5.25 -12.68
CA GLN A 427 -17.34 -4.57 -12.55
C GLN A 427 -16.90 -4.61 -11.09
N THR A 428 -15.72 -5.17 -10.83
CA THR A 428 -15.10 -5.13 -9.50
C THR A 428 -14.20 -3.91 -9.42
N LEU A 429 -14.56 -2.98 -8.53
CA LEU A 429 -13.82 -1.75 -8.31
C LEU A 429 -13.06 -1.83 -7.00
N PRO A 430 -11.72 -1.82 -7.03
CA PRO A 430 -10.89 -1.74 -5.85
C PRO A 430 -10.76 -0.29 -5.34
N PHE A 431 -10.31 -0.15 -4.09
CA PHE A 431 -9.79 1.10 -3.55
C PHE A 431 -8.69 0.85 -2.53
N ALA A 432 -7.93 1.90 -2.28
CA ALA A 432 -7.05 2.03 -1.13
C ALA A 432 -7.38 3.36 -0.42
N THR A 433 -7.36 3.39 0.92
CA THR A 433 -7.46 4.63 1.69
C THR A 433 -6.84 4.46 3.08
N GLU A 434 -6.67 5.58 3.79
CA GLU A 434 -6.18 5.61 5.17
C GLU A 434 -7.29 6.08 6.11
N LEU A 435 -7.30 5.54 7.33
CA LEU A 435 -8.08 6.06 8.43
C LEU A 435 -7.22 6.15 9.70
N SER A 436 -7.09 7.36 10.26
CA SER A 436 -6.49 7.56 11.59
C SER A 436 -7.51 7.30 12.70
N VAL A 437 -7.07 6.67 13.79
CA VAL A 437 -7.89 6.38 14.97
C VAL A 437 -7.21 6.90 16.23
N ALA A 438 -7.96 7.60 17.08
CA ALA A 438 -7.42 8.30 18.25
C ALA A 438 -7.14 7.37 19.44
N GLY A 439 -7.69 6.15 19.44
CA GLY A 439 -7.60 5.21 20.55
C GLY A 439 -8.24 3.87 20.21
N ALA A 440 -8.20 2.95 21.17
CA ALA A 440 -8.82 1.64 21.04
C ALA A 440 -10.35 1.74 20.93
N GLY A 441 -10.96 0.89 20.11
CA GLY A 441 -12.41 0.85 19.98
C GLY A 441 -12.91 0.40 18.61
N PRO A 442 -14.24 0.23 18.46
CA PRO A 442 -14.84 -0.14 17.20
C PRO A 442 -14.79 1.01 16.19
N VAL A 443 -14.61 0.66 14.93
CA VAL A 443 -14.62 1.56 13.78
C VAL A 443 -15.50 0.94 12.71
N THR A 444 -16.46 1.69 12.18
CA THR A 444 -17.34 1.21 11.11
C THR A 444 -16.89 1.78 9.78
N ILE A 445 -16.73 0.90 8.79
CA ILE A 445 -16.45 1.26 7.41
C ILE A 445 -17.66 0.90 6.56
N ASP A 446 -18.28 1.91 5.96
CA ASP A 446 -19.48 1.75 5.14
C ASP A 446 -19.14 1.89 3.66
N TYR A 447 -19.55 0.92 2.86
CA TYR A 447 -19.57 1.07 1.41
C TYR A 447 -20.97 1.54 1.05
N VAL A 448 -21.06 2.78 0.56
CA VAL A 448 -22.31 3.47 0.31
C VAL A 448 -22.52 3.58 -1.21
N PRO A 449 -23.41 2.76 -1.78
CA PRO A 449 -23.77 2.82 -3.18
C PRO A 449 -24.34 4.20 -3.58
N THR A 450 -23.96 4.76 -4.74
CA THR A 450 -24.58 6.00 -5.24
C THR A 450 -25.92 5.69 -5.95
N PRO A 451 -27.07 6.22 -5.48
CA PRO A 451 -28.37 5.90 -6.04
C PRO A 451 -28.46 6.15 -7.56
N GLY A 452 -29.06 5.20 -8.28
CA GLY A 452 -29.33 5.31 -9.72
C GLY A 452 -28.16 4.93 -10.66
N LYS A 453 -26.98 4.60 -10.12
CA LYS A 453 -25.77 4.30 -10.91
C LYS A 453 -25.59 2.81 -11.29
N PHE A 454 -26.24 1.86 -10.61
CA PHE A 454 -26.15 0.41 -10.87
C PHE A 454 -27.52 -0.27 -10.64
N ILE A 455 -27.69 -1.54 -11.00
CA ILE A 455 -28.83 -2.39 -10.61
C ILE A 455 -28.50 -3.11 -9.32
N SER A 456 -27.26 -3.63 -9.24
CA SER A 456 -26.83 -4.43 -8.11
C SER A 456 -25.45 -4.07 -7.56
N PHE A 457 -25.30 -4.24 -6.26
CA PHE A 457 -24.09 -4.01 -5.49
C PHE A 457 -23.81 -5.27 -4.66
N GLY A 458 -22.58 -5.78 -4.63
CA GLY A 458 -22.29 -7.04 -3.94
C GLY A 458 -20.81 -7.40 -3.91
N GLN A 459 -20.51 -8.58 -3.35
CA GLN A 459 -19.15 -9.14 -3.26
C GLN A 459 -18.13 -8.18 -2.64
N CYS A 460 -18.58 -7.39 -1.66
CA CYS A 460 -17.76 -6.41 -0.97
C CYS A 460 -16.74 -7.12 -0.09
N LYS A 461 -15.45 -6.83 -0.29
CA LYS A 461 -14.37 -7.26 0.58
C LYS A 461 -13.67 -6.02 1.14
N LEU A 462 -13.30 -6.09 2.41
CA LEU A 462 -12.48 -5.09 3.09
C LEU A 462 -11.32 -5.80 3.77
N LEU A 463 -10.12 -5.50 3.31
CA LEU A 463 -8.87 -5.81 3.99
C LEU A 463 -8.39 -4.56 4.72
N TRP A 464 -7.73 -4.78 5.85
CA TRP A 464 -7.12 -3.71 6.61
C TRP A 464 -5.76 -4.14 7.14
N ILE A 465 -4.84 -3.19 7.21
CA ILE A 465 -3.59 -3.28 7.95
C ILE A 465 -3.65 -2.17 9.00
N PHE A 466 -3.62 -2.53 10.28
CA PHE A 466 -3.54 -1.58 11.37
C PHE A 466 -2.08 -1.38 11.77
N ILE A 467 -1.65 -0.13 11.91
CA ILE A 467 -0.32 0.28 12.36
C ILE A 467 -0.51 1.12 13.62
N ALA A 468 -0.01 0.64 14.75
CA ALA A 468 -0.04 1.36 16.01
C ALA A 468 0.93 2.57 15.97
N GLU A 469 0.53 3.67 16.62
CA GLU A 469 1.34 4.89 16.78
C GLU A 469 2.20 4.89 18.05
#